data_AF-A0AAD5ETK5-F1
#
_entry.id   AF-A0AAD5ETK5-F1
#
_cell.length_a   1.000
_cell.length_b   1.000
_cell.length_c   1.000
_cell.angle_alpha   90.00
_cell.angle_beta   90.00
_cell.angle_gamma   90.00
#
_symmetry.space_group_name_H-M   'P 1'
#
loop_
_entity.id
_entity.type
_entity.pdbx_description
1 polymer ?
#
loop_
_entity_poly.entity_id
_entity_poly.type
_entity_poly.pdbx_seq_one_letter_code
_entity_poly.pdbx_strand_id
1 'polypeptide(L)'
;MSGDNTAFFYGTLMAPEVFFSVCYGDKNPPKVIQDLHTFTPAILDGYCRHRVQFADYPGVIAEKGHTVLGIYATGLTDANVQKLDNFEGPEYTKTAVQVNLVKKDGDKTNEGESKETFVYVFNTPSHLEKVEWDFEEFRKDKMQAWTRGGWAFEAGKSLILIRKITFADTTGTDTADQIPDN
;
A
#
# COMPACT_ATOMS: atom_id res chain seq x y z
N MET A 1 20.66 -7.07 -13.23
CA MET A 1 20.16 -5.72 -13.54
C MET A 1 18.89 -5.52 -12.74
N SER A 2 18.70 -4.35 -12.14
CA SER A 2 17.39 -3.95 -11.60
C SER A 2 16.39 -3.83 -12.77
N GLY A 3 15.13 -4.15 -12.53
CA GLY A 3 14.11 -4.00 -13.58
C GLY A 3 13.50 -2.60 -13.59
N ASP A 4 12.86 -2.25 -14.71
CA ASP A 4 12.29 -0.93 -14.93
C ASP A 4 10.84 -0.80 -14.42
N ASN A 5 10.24 -1.90 -13.95
CA ASN A 5 8.87 -1.87 -13.46
C ASN A 5 8.79 -1.29 -12.05
N THR A 6 7.63 -0.73 -11.76
CA THR A 6 7.29 -0.10 -10.48
C THR A 6 5.93 -0.62 -10.02
N ALA A 7 5.72 -0.73 -8.71
CA ALA A 7 4.43 -1.13 -8.15
C ALA A 7 4.09 -0.31 -6.90
N PHE A 8 2.79 -0.15 -6.63
CA PHE A 8 2.28 0.40 -5.38
C PHE A 8 1.70 -0.71 -4.49
N PHE A 9 2.25 -0.84 -3.29
CA PHE A 9 1.81 -1.80 -2.29
C PHE A 9 1.10 -1.09 -1.14
N TYR A 10 -0.04 -1.63 -0.72
CA TYR A 10 -0.90 -1.05 0.30
C TYR A 10 -1.30 -2.05 1.41
N GLY A 11 -0.75 -3.26 1.38
CA GLY A 11 -1.04 -4.34 2.32
C GLY A 11 0.22 -5.08 2.76
N THR A 12 0.21 -6.41 2.69
CA THR A 12 1.29 -7.27 3.21
C THR A 12 2.63 -7.01 2.53
N LEU A 13 2.63 -6.71 1.23
CA LEU A 13 3.82 -6.37 0.44
C LEU A 13 4.47 -5.03 0.80
N MET A 14 3.86 -4.23 1.69
CA MET A 14 4.54 -3.05 2.27
C MET A 14 5.72 -3.44 3.16
N ALA A 15 5.76 -4.67 3.66
CA ALA A 15 6.91 -5.22 4.36
C ALA A 15 7.92 -5.80 3.35
N PRO A 16 9.16 -5.25 3.26
CA PRO A 16 10.16 -5.73 2.31
C PRO A 16 10.44 -7.23 2.43
N GLU A 17 10.36 -7.80 3.64
CA GLU A 17 10.59 -9.22 3.89
C GLU A 17 9.56 -10.11 3.17
N VAL A 18 8.30 -9.67 3.10
CA VAL A 18 7.24 -10.38 2.37
C VAL A 18 7.52 -10.28 0.88
N PHE A 19 7.86 -9.10 0.38
CA PHE A 19 8.26 -8.90 -1.02
C PHE A 19 9.43 -9.81 -1.41
N PHE A 20 10.48 -9.88 -0.59
CA PHE A 20 11.63 -10.73 -0.90
C PHE A 20 11.29 -12.21 -0.82
N SER A 21 10.48 -12.62 0.15
CA SER A 21 10.00 -14.00 0.23
C SER A 21 9.21 -14.40 -1.02
N VAL A 22 8.36 -13.52 -1.56
CA VAL A 22 7.57 -13.78 -2.78
C VAL A 22 8.46 -13.76 -4.03
N CYS A 23 9.26 -12.70 -4.21
CA CYS A 23 10.04 -12.50 -5.43
C CYS A 23 11.31 -13.35 -5.50
N TYR A 24 11.90 -13.72 -4.37
CA TYR A 24 13.21 -14.38 -4.29
C TYR A 24 13.18 -15.70 -3.51
N GLY A 25 12.08 -16.04 -2.83
CA GLY A 25 11.99 -17.24 -2.00
C GLY A 25 12.81 -17.15 -0.71
N ASP A 26 13.35 -15.97 -0.40
CA ASP A 26 14.16 -15.69 0.78
C ASP A 26 13.73 -14.34 1.36
N LYS A 27 13.45 -14.29 2.66
CA LYS A 27 13.03 -13.09 3.37
C LYS A 27 14.18 -12.09 3.60
N ASN A 28 15.43 -12.54 3.54
CA ASN A 28 16.60 -11.70 3.73
C ASN A 28 17.69 -12.06 2.70
N PRO A 29 17.44 -11.79 1.40
CA PRO A 29 18.40 -12.08 0.36
C PRO A 29 19.67 -11.23 0.55
N PRO A 30 20.81 -11.59 -0.08
CA PRO A 30 22.04 -10.80 0.01
C PRO A 30 21.81 -9.31 -0.28
N LYS A 31 22.56 -8.43 0.38
CA LYS A 31 22.39 -6.96 0.25
C LYS A 31 22.39 -6.48 -1.20
N VAL A 32 23.18 -7.10 -2.07
CA VAL A 32 23.21 -6.80 -3.51
C VAL A 32 21.85 -6.95 -4.17
N ILE A 33 21.02 -7.91 -3.74
CA ILE A 33 19.65 -8.09 -4.23
C ILE A 33 18.72 -7.06 -3.59
N GLN A 34 18.88 -6.77 -2.30
CA GLN A 34 18.08 -5.76 -1.61
C GLN A 34 18.26 -4.38 -2.24
N ASP A 35 19.51 -4.02 -2.56
CA ASP A 35 19.89 -2.75 -3.19
C ASP A 35 19.35 -2.60 -4.63
N LEU A 36 18.80 -3.66 -5.25
CA LEU A 36 18.11 -3.55 -6.53
C LEU A 36 16.73 -2.91 -6.40
N HIS A 37 16.16 -2.88 -5.19
CA HIS A 37 14.79 -2.42 -4.96
C HIS A 37 14.78 -1.20 -4.04
N THR A 38 13.97 -0.21 -4.39
CA THR A 38 13.73 0.95 -3.52
C THR A 38 12.28 0.94 -3.07
N PHE A 39 12.06 1.12 -1.78
CA PHE A 39 10.73 1.21 -1.17
C PHE A 39 10.53 2.61 -0.61
N THR A 40 9.70 3.42 -1.27
CA THR A 40 9.45 4.81 -0.90
C THR A 40 7.99 4.96 -0.46
N PRO A 41 7.70 5.56 0.71
CA PRO A 41 6.33 5.86 1.09
C PRO A 41 5.63 6.72 0.02
N ALA A 42 4.39 6.40 -0.31
CA ALA A 42 3.61 7.09 -1.33
C ALA A 42 2.13 7.09 -0.99
N ILE A 43 1.39 8.06 -1.53
CA ILE A 43 -0.05 8.21 -1.36
C ILE A 43 -0.72 7.95 -2.71
N LEU A 44 -1.73 7.09 -2.70
CA LEU A 44 -2.63 6.84 -3.82
C LEU A 44 -3.96 7.57 -3.56
N ASP A 45 -4.35 8.47 -4.46
CA ASP A 45 -5.60 9.25 -4.36
C ASP A 45 -6.74 8.59 -5.17
N GLY A 46 -7.97 8.75 -4.68
CA GLY A 46 -9.19 8.18 -5.29
C GLY A 46 -9.40 6.71 -4.97
N TYR A 47 -8.78 6.21 -3.91
CA TYR A 47 -8.87 4.84 -3.45
C TYR A 47 -9.06 4.77 -1.94
N CYS A 48 -9.72 3.72 -1.46
CA CYS A 48 -9.88 3.45 -0.04
C CYS A 48 -9.47 2.01 0.28
N ARG A 49 -8.76 1.85 1.40
CA ARG A 49 -8.29 0.55 1.89
C ARG A 49 -9.24 0.03 2.96
N HIS A 50 -9.89 -1.08 2.65
CA HIS A 50 -10.83 -1.74 3.53
C HIS A 50 -10.29 -3.10 3.98
N ARG A 51 -10.74 -3.56 5.14
CA ARG A 51 -10.50 -4.94 5.57
C ARG A 51 -11.38 -5.90 4.76
N VAL A 52 -10.82 -6.99 4.25
CA VAL A 52 -11.62 -8.06 3.63
C VAL A 52 -12.25 -8.91 4.74
N GLN A 53 -13.56 -9.17 4.61
CA GLN A 53 -14.36 -9.93 5.56
C GLN A 53 -13.77 -11.33 5.78
N PHE A 54 -13.57 -11.71 7.04
CA PHE A 54 -12.97 -13.00 7.45
C PHE A 54 -11.53 -13.26 6.94
N ALA A 55 -10.85 -12.24 6.42
CA ALA A 55 -9.48 -12.35 5.93
C ALA A 55 -8.52 -11.44 6.71
N ASP A 56 -7.24 -11.85 6.74
CA ASP A 56 -6.15 -11.11 7.39
C ASP A 56 -5.45 -10.12 6.43
N TYR A 57 -5.97 -9.96 5.20
CA TYR A 57 -5.41 -9.09 4.17
C TYR A 57 -6.38 -7.97 3.76
N PRO A 58 -5.85 -6.77 3.41
CA PRO A 58 -6.68 -5.65 2.97
C PRO A 58 -7.05 -5.75 1.49
N GLY A 59 -8.16 -5.12 1.12
CA GLY A 59 -8.54 -4.85 -0.26
C GLY A 59 -8.59 -3.35 -0.50
N VAL A 60 -8.01 -2.90 -1.61
CA VAL A 60 -8.21 -1.53 -2.09
C VAL A 60 -9.24 -1.50 -3.20
N ILE A 61 -10.15 -0.53 -3.12
CA ILE A 61 -11.16 -0.22 -4.15
C ILE A 61 -11.11 1.26 -4.49
N ALA A 62 -11.53 1.60 -5.70
CA ALA A 62 -11.65 2.99 -6.14
C ALA A 62 -12.79 3.67 -5.37
N GLU A 63 -12.47 4.74 -4.64
CA GLU A 63 -13.41 5.50 -3.81
C GLU A 63 -12.95 6.96 -3.77
N LYS A 64 -13.76 7.86 -4.35
CA LYS A 64 -13.39 9.27 -4.51
C LYS A 64 -13.38 9.97 -3.15
N GLY A 65 -12.43 10.89 -2.95
CA GLY A 65 -12.29 11.64 -1.71
C GLY A 65 -11.50 10.91 -0.62
N HIS A 66 -11.02 9.70 -0.91
CA HIS A 66 -10.18 8.90 -0.02
C HIS A 66 -8.78 8.76 -0.59
N THR A 67 -7.81 8.59 0.31
CA THR A 67 -6.42 8.35 -0.04
C THR A 67 -5.88 7.14 0.72
N VAL A 68 -4.93 6.43 0.11
CA VAL A 68 -4.27 5.27 0.71
C VAL A 68 -2.78 5.55 0.83
N LEU A 69 -2.26 5.49 2.05
CA LEU A 69 -0.82 5.48 2.29
C LEU A 69 -0.27 4.07 2.08
N GLY A 70 0.75 3.96 1.24
CA GLY A 70 1.42 2.71 0.91
C GLY A 70 2.90 2.91 0.57
N ILE A 71 3.45 1.96 -0.17
CA ILE A 71 4.84 1.92 -0.59
C ILE A 71 4.91 1.85 -2.12
N TYR A 72 5.59 2.81 -2.71
CA TYR A 72 6.04 2.77 -4.09
C TYR A 72 7.36 1.99 -4.18
N ALA A 73 7.32 0.84 -4.82
CA ALA A 73 8.44 -0.04 -5.06
C ALA A 73 8.99 0.13 -6.48
N THR A 74 10.31 0.25 -6.62
CA THR A 74 11.00 0.28 -7.92
C THR A 74 12.03 -0.82 -8.02
N GLY A 75 12.53 -1.09 -9.24
CA GLY A 75 13.57 -2.10 -9.46
C GLY A 75 13.01 -3.46 -9.83
N LEU A 76 11.71 -3.53 -10.14
CA LEU A 76 11.00 -4.79 -10.36
C LEU A 76 11.29 -5.32 -11.77
N THR A 77 11.89 -6.51 -11.83
CA THR A 77 12.06 -7.24 -13.10
C THR A 77 10.73 -7.86 -13.53
N ASP A 78 10.60 -8.21 -14.81
CA ASP A 78 9.40 -8.92 -15.31
C ASP A 78 9.15 -10.22 -14.55
N ALA A 79 10.21 -10.92 -14.14
CA ALA A 79 10.11 -12.12 -13.31
C ALA A 79 9.55 -11.81 -11.90
N ASN A 80 9.88 -10.66 -11.32
CA ASN A 80 9.27 -10.23 -10.05
C ASN A 80 7.79 -9.94 -10.25
N VAL A 81 7.44 -9.22 -11.33
CA VAL A 81 6.05 -8.88 -11.65
C VAL A 81 5.22 -10.16 -11.84
N GLN A 82 5.72 -11.16 -12.57
CA GLN A 82 5.04 -12.44 -12.74
C GLN A 82 4.84 -13.20 -11.41
N LYS A 83 5.80 -13.16 -10.51
CA LYS A 83 5.66 -13.76 -9.17
C LYS A 83 4.61 -13.05 -8.33
N LEU A 84 4.55 -11.72 -8.43
CA LEU A 84 3.50 -10.92 -7.78
C LEU A 84 2.12 -11.26 -8.37
N ASP A 85 2.00 -11.36 -9.69
CA ASP A 85 0.74 -11.76 -10.35
C ASP A 85 0.24 -13.13 -9.84
N ASN A 86 1.16 -14.10 -9.71
CA ASN A 86 0.82 -15.42 -9.17
C ASN A 86 0.46 -15.40 -7.68
N PHE A 87 1.06 -14.50 -6.91
CA PHE A 87 0.81 -14.35 -5.47
C PHE A 87 -0.54 -13.72 -5.18
N GLU A 88 -0.91 -12.66 -5.90
CA GLU A 88 -2.19 -11.97 -5.77
C GLU A 88 -3.35 -12.81 -6.34
N GLY A 89 -3.07 -13.54 -7.42
CA GLY A 89 -4.04 -14.43 -8.03
C GLY A 89 -5.22 -13.72 -8.70
N PRO A 90 -6.31 -14.45 -9.04
CA PRO A 90 -7.43 -13.90 -9.82
C PRO A 90 -8.34 -12.96 -9.02
N GLU A 91 -8.13 -12.84 -7.71
CA GLU A 91 -8.95 -12.00 -6.83
C GLU A 91 -8.64 -10.51 -7.00
N TYR A 92 -7.50 -10.17 -7.61
CA TYR A 92 -7.05 -8.81 -7.83
C TYR A 92 -6.82 -8.51 -9.31
N THR A 93 -7.16 -7.30 -9.73
CA THR A 93 -6.86 -6.78 -11.07
C THR A 93 -5.73 -5.76 -11.01
N LYS A 94 -4.66 -6.01 -11.76
CA LYS A 94 -3.57 -5.04 -11.94
C LYS A 94 -4.10 -3.80 -12.70
N THR A 95 -4.02 -2.65 -12.06
CA THR A 95 -4.54 -1.38 -12.57
C THR A 95 -3.43 -0.35 -12.58
N ALA A 96 -3.26 0.36 -13.69
CA ALA A 96 -2.33 1.49 -13.78
C ALA A 96 -2.88 2.69 -12.98
N VAL A 97 -2.05 3.26 -12.12
CA VAL A 97 -2.40 4.37 -11.23
C VAL A 97 -1.25 5.37 -11.12
N GLN A 98 -1.59 6.55 -10.63
CA GLN A 98 -0.64 7.59 -10.30
C GLN A 98 -0.55 7.74 -8.78
N VAL A 99 0.66 7.75 -8.23
CA VAL A 99 0.92 7.88 -6.80
C VAL A 99 1.82 9.07 -6.51
N ASN A 100 1.59 9.74 -5.40
CA ASN A 100 2.39 10.87 -4.95
C ASN A 100 3.41 10.37 -3.91
N LEU A 101 4.69 10.43 -4.24
CA LEU A 101 5.75 10.03 -3.31
C LEU A 101 5.74 10.94 -2.09
N VAL A 102 5.95 10.40 -0.90
CA VAL A 102 6.07 11.19 0.33
C VAL A 102 7.54 11.39 0.62
N LYS A 103 8.00 12.65 0.62
CA LYS A 103 9.35 13.00 1.04
C LYS A 103 9.30 13.50 2.49
N LYS A 104 10.10 12.89 3.35
CA LYS A 104 10.38 13.46 4.68
C LYS A 104 11.57 14.40 4.56
N ASP A 105 11.34 15.67 4.82
CA ASP A 105 12.40 16.67 4.99
C ASP A 105 12.35 17.14 6.45
N GLY A 106 13.19 16.53 7.29
CA GLY A 106 13.12 16.69 8.74
C GLY A 106 11.79 16.19 9.32
N ASP A 107 11.09 17.05 10.06
CA ASP A 107 9.81 16.76 10.72
C ASP A 107 8.58 17.08 9.86
N LYS A 108 8.79 17.52 8.60
CA LYS A 108 7.72 17.86 7.66
C LYS A 108 7.56 16.78 6.59
N THR A 109 6.35 16.28 6.43
CA THR A 109 5.94 15.47 5.28
C THR A 109 5.56 16.41 4.15
N ASN A 110 6.37 16.45 3.09
CA ASN A 110 6.04 17.19 1.88
C ASN A 110 5.53 16.21 0.82
N GLU A 111 4.48 16.62 0.11
CA GLU A 111 4.05 15.94 -1.12
C GLU A 111 5.21 16.01 -2.12
N GLY A 112 5.68 14.84 -2.53
CA GLY A 112 6.78 14.67 -3.45
C GLY A 112 6.31 14.56 -4.90
N GLU A 113 7.14 13.93 -5.72
CA GLU A 113 6.86 13.77 -7.14
C GLU A 113 5.73 12.75 -7.37
N SER A 114 4.88 13.04 -8.36
CA SER A 114 3.86 12.11 -8.81
C SER A 114 4.45 11.12 -9.82
N LYS A 115 4.20 9.83 -9.64
CA LYS A 115 4.75 8.74 -10.46
C LYS A 115 3.65 7.79 -10.94
N GLU A 116 3.77 7.37 -12.19
CA GLU A 116 2.94 6.30 -12.76
C GLU A 116 3.46 4.93 -12.31
N THR A 117 2.54 4.04 -11.96
CA THR A 117 2.82 2.70 -11.48
C THR A 117 1.59 1.81 -11.62
N PHE A 118 1.66 0.57 -11.15
CA PHE A 118 0.49 -0.29 -11.04
C PHE A 118 0.18 -0.68 -9.60
N VAL A 119 -1.08 -0.94 -9.33
CA VAL A 119 -1.60 -1.45 -8.06
C VAL A 119 -2.53 -2.64 -8.33
N TYR A 120 -2.57 -3.60 -7.41
CA TYR A 120 -3.53 -4.70 -7.46
C TYR A 120 -4.83 -4.26 -6.81
N VAL A 121 -5.92 -4.11 -7.54
CA VAL A 121 -7.23 -3.66 -7.01
C VAL A 121 -8.11 -4.88 -6.74
N PHE A 122 -8.79 -4.90 -5.60
CA PHE A 122 -9.62 -6.06 -5.23
C PHE A 122 -10.89 -6.12 -6.08
N ASN A 123 -11.18 -7.29 -6.66
CA ASN A 123 -12.26 -7.44 -7.64
C ASN A 123 -13.66 -7.52 -7.02
N THR A 124 -13.78 -7.84 -5.73
CA THR A 124 -15.07 -8.18 -5.10
C THR A 124 -15.41 -7.26 -3.91
N PRO A 125 -15.92 -6.04 -4.16
CA PRO A 125 -16.23 -5.07 -3.10
C PRO A 125 -17.24 -5.57 -2.05
N SER A 126 -18.08 -6.55 -2.41
CA SER A 126 -19.11 -7.12 -1.53
C SER A 126 -18.54 -7.92 -0.34
N HIS A 127 -17.26 -8.26 -0.38
CA HIS A 127 -16.55 -8.91 0.73
C HIS A 127 -15.72 -7.94 1.55
N LEU A 128 -15.91 -6.63 1.42
CA LEU A 128 -15.20 -5.63 2.20
C LEU A 128 -16.01 -5.22 3.42
N GLU A 129 -15.40 -5.32 4.59
CA GLU A 129 -15.90 -4.68 5.79
C GLU A 129 -15.58 -3.18 5.71
N LYS A 130 -16.53 -2.32 6.11
CA LYS A 130 -16.35 -0.87 6.18
C LYS A 130 -15.51 -0.46 7.41
N VAL A 131 -14.39 -1.14 7.60
CA VAL A 131 -13.44 -0.92 8.68
C VAL A 131 -12.07 -0.70 8.03
N GLU A 132 -11.43 0.41 8.40
CA GLU A 132 -10.07 0.70 7.95
C GLU A 132 -9.11 -0.36 8.45
N TRP A 133 -8.25 -0.87 7.55
CA TRP A 133 -7.25 -1.86 7.91
C TRP A 133 -6.01 -1.20 8.52
N ASP A 134 -5.63 -1.63 9.73
CA ASP A 134 -4.45 -1.16 10.47
C ASP A 134 -3.21 -2.03 10.17
N PHE A 135 -2.19 -1.38 9.61
CA PHE A 135 -0.93 -2.01 9.25
C PHE A 135 -0.12 -2.48 10.48
N GLU A 136 -0.20 -1.77 11.60
CA GLU A 136 0.53 -2.13 12.83
C GLU A 136 -0.04 -3.40 13.46
N GLU A 137 -1.37 -3.60 13.38
CA GLU A 137 -2.03 -4.81 13.86
C GLU A 137 -1.59 -6.05 13.06
N PHE A 138 -1.53 -5.93 11.72
CA PHE A 138 -0.99 -6.99 10.85
C PHE A 138 0.47 -7.34 11.19
N ARG A 139 1.30 -6.30 11.35
CA ARG A 139 2.73 -6.45 11.65
C ARG A 139 2.96 -7.18 12.98
N LYS A 140 2.12 -6.90 13.99
CA LYS A 140 2.26 -7.45 15.34
C LYS A 140 1.71 -8.87 15.46
N ASP A 141 0.53 -9.12 14.91
CA ASP A 141 -0.23 -10.34 15.22
C ASP A 141 -0.10 -11.42 14.13
N LYS A 142 0.19 -11.05 12.88
CA LYS A 142 0.09 -11.96 11.73
C LYS A 142 1.39 -12.13 10.95
N MET A 143 2.37 -11.24 11.11
CA MET A 143 3.69 -11.37 10.47
C MET A 143 4.33 -12.75 10.71
N GLN A 144 4.18 -13.32 11.90
CA GLN A 144 4.72 -14.66 12.19
C GLN A 144 4.03 -15.78 11.43
N ALA A 145 2.74 -15.67 11.07
CA ALA A 145 2.02 -16.71 10.33
C ALA A 145 2.38 -16.69 8.84
N TRP A 146 2.53 -15.49 8.26
CA TRP A 146 2.94 -15.31 6.86
C TRP A 146 4.42 -15.64 6.61
N THR A 147 5.25 -15.47 7.64
CA THR A 147 6.67 -15.87 7.58
C THR A 147 6.90 -17.32 8.00
N ARG A 148 6.00 -17.97 8.75
CA ARG A 148 6.15 -19.39 9.15
C ARG A 148 5.66 -20.37 8.08
N GLY A 149 6.20 -20.21 6.87
CA GLY A 149 6.76 -21.31 6.09
C GLY A 149 8.26 -21.39 6.38
N GLY A 150 8.63 -21.65 7.64
CA GLY A 150 10.01 -21.62 8.13
C GLY A 150 10.52 -20.23 8.55
N TRP A 151 11.39 -20.20 9.56
CA TRP A 151 12.23 -19.05 9.96
C TRP A 151 11.62 -18.02 10.93
N ALA A 152 11.85 -18.25 12.23
CA ALA A 152 11.70 -17.30 13.34
C ALA A 152 12.59 -16.05 13.19
N PHE A 153 12.19 -14.93 13.82
CA PHE A 153 13.03 -13.76 14.04
C PHE A 153 12.81 -13.16 15.43
N GLU A 154 13.93 -12.74 16.02
CA GLU A 154 14.06 -11.87 17.20
C GLU A 154 13.86 -10.40 16.80
N ALA A 155 13.19 -9.65 17.67
CA ALA A 155 12.78 -8.27 17.44
C ALA A 155 13.94 -7.28 17.66
N GLY A 156 14.19 -6.41 16.68
CA GLY A 156 15.19 -5.36 16.82
C GLY A 156 15.00 -4.19 15.86
N LYS A 157 14.30 -3.16 16.34
CA LYS A 157 14.31 -1.75 15.87
C LYS A 157 13.65 -1.46 14.52
N SER A 158 12.34 -1.22 14.56
CA SER A 158 11.75 -0.07 13.87
C SER A 158 10.40 0.22 14.53
N LEU A 159 10.43 1.11 15.52
CA LEU A 159 9.25 1.82 16.00
C LEU A 159 9.52 3.29 15.70
N ILE A 160 8.60 3.93 14.98
CA ILE A 160 8.02 5.25 15.23
C ILE A 160 7.36 5.74 13.93
N LEU A 161 6.06 6.03 14.04
CA LEU A 161 5.30 7.00 13.25
C LEU A 161 4.47 6.48 12.05
N ILE A 162 3.40 5.73 12.36
CA ILE A 162 2.16 5.79 11.58
C ILE A 162 1.01 6.13 12.53
N ARG A 163 1.01 7.34 13.09
CA ARG A 163 -0.18 7.90 13.75
C ARG A 163 -0.37 9.34 13.31
N LYS A 164 -1.58 9.58 12.78
CA LYS A 164 -2.16 10.85 12.32
C LYS A 164 -1.72 11.33 10.94
N ILE A 165 -2.46 10.89 9.93
CA ILE A 165 -2.92 11.81 8.89
C ILE A 165 -4.44 11.89 9.07
N THR A 166 -4.90 12.90 9.81
CA THR A 166 -6.32 13.26 9.85
C THR A 166 -6.52 14.29 8.76
N PHE A 167 -7.13 13.90 7.64
CA PHE A 167 -7.59 14.86 6.64
C PHE A 167 -8.83 15.57 7.20
N ALA A 168 -8.83 16.90 7.11
CA ALA A 168 -9.95 17.74 7.49
C ALA A 168 -11.06 17.58 6.44
N ASP A 169 -12.24 17.18 6.90
CA ASP A 169 -13.48 17.18 6.13
C ASP A 169 -13.87 18.62 5.80
N THR A 170 -13.89 18.98 4.51
CA THR A 170 -14.50 20.24 4.04
C THR A 170 -15.87 19.94 3.48
N THR A 171 -16.87 19.81 4.36
CA THR A 171 -18.28 19.91 3.97
C THR A 171 -18.60 21.36 3.61
N GLY A 172 -18.78 21.63 2.33
CA GLY A 172 -19.29 22.89 1.80
C GLY A 172 -20.51 22.64 0.92
N THR A 173 -21.63 22.24 1.51
CA THR A 173 -22.97 22.34 0.91
C THR A 173 -23.68 23.52 1.53
N ASP A 174 -24.03 24.55 0.77
CA ASP A 174 -25.44 24.94 0.67
C ASP A 174 -25.69 25.93 -0.48
N THR A 175 -26.62 25.54 -1.34
CA THR A 175 -27.31 26.38 -2.32
C THR A 175 -28.50 27.01 -1.64
N ALA A 176 -28.63 28.34 -1.66
CA ALA A 176 -29.92 28.99 -1.43
C ALA A 176 -30.05 30.25 -2.30
N ASP A 177 -30.98 30.14 -3.24
CA ASP A 177 -31.54 31.20 -4.07
C ASP A 177 -31.89 32.46 -3.27
N GLN A 178 -31.48 33.61 -3.80
CA GLN A 178 -32.01 34.92 -3.41
C GLN A 178 -32.91 35.45 -4.52
N ILE A 179 -34.22 35.36 -4.29
CA ILE A 179 -35.22 36.29 -4.84
C ILE A 179 -35.72 37.11 -3.65
N PRO A 180 -35.83 38.43 -3.79
CA PRO A 180 -37.07 39.04 -3.32
C PRO A 180 -37.69 39.95 -4.39
N ASP A 181 -38.97 39.68 -4.65
CA ASP A 181 -39.92 40.64 -5.20
C ASP A 181 -40.65 41.32 -4.03
N ASN A 182 -40.93 42.62 -4.25
CA ASN A 182 -41.81 43.54 -3.52
C ASN A 182 -41.24 44.36 -2.34
#